data_AF-A0A7S4IJP0-F1
#
_entry.id   AF-A0A7S4IJP0-F1
#
_cell.length_a   1.000
_cell.length_b   1.000
_cell.length_c   1.000
_cell.angle_alpha   90.00
_cell.angle_beta   90.00
_cell.angle_gamma   90.00
#
_symmetry.space_group_name_H-M   'P 1'
#
loop_
_entity.id
_entity.type
_entity.pdbx_description
1 polymer ?
#
loop_
_entity_poly.entity_id
_entity_poly.type
_entity_poly.pdbx_seq_one_letter_code
_entity_poly.pdbx_strand_id
1 'polypeptide(L)'
;LKSNPSVSTITPILSPPGGIEITITGYQFAMNVEVSIGPITLDEQTSYTLLEDEKIECTIKCHTPALPEGMYSVTVANPKGKKACMENVLVYIPHQKWLSLTHTEQQNRTQQPAEAQDNFELPA
;
A
#
# COMPACT_ATOMS: atom_id res chain seq x y z
N LEU A 1 -2.91 11.27 25.46
CA LEU A 1 -3.47 11.93 24.27
C LEU A 1 -4.40 10.96 23.54
N LYS A 2 -5.52 11.43 22.99
CA LYS A 2 -6.34 10.61 22.08
C LYS A 2 -5.67 10.65 20.70
N SER A 3 -5.19 9.51 20.20
CA SER A 3 -4.55 9.44 18.88
C SER A 3 -5.58 9.68 17.77
N ASN A 4 -5.24 10.56 16.82
CA ASN A 4 -6.07 10.92 15.69
C ASN A 4 -5.40 10.40 14.41
N PRO A 5 -5.61 9.12 14.05
CA PRO A 5 -4.89 8.53 12.93
C PRO A 5 -5.22 9.29 11.65
N SER A 6 -4.27 9.31 10.72
CA SER A 6 -4.47 9.79 9.35
C SER A 6 -3.78 8.84 8.38
N VAL A 7 -4.45 8.51 7.28
CA VAL A 7 -3.91 7.70 6.19
C VAL A 7 -3.43 8.64 5.10
N SER A 8 -2.18 8.48 4.66
CA SER A 8 -1.56 9.33 3.65
C SER A 8 -1.54 8.64 2.29
N THR A 9 -1.05 7.39 2.23
CA THR A 9 -0.96 6.64 0.98
C THR A 9 -1.27 5.15 1.18
N ILE A 10 -1.71 4.51 0.11
CA ILE A 10 -1.91 3.06 0.02
C ILE A 10 -1.31 2.60 -1.31
N THR A 11 -0.41 1.63 -1.26
CA THR A 11 0.28 1.12 -2.45
C THR A 11 0.44 -0.40 -2.37
N PRO A 12 0.13 -1.14 -3.45
CA PRO A 12 -0.60 -0.70 -4.65
C PRO A 12 -2.09 -0.40 -4.37
N ILE A 13 -2.73 0.37 -5.26
CA ILE A 13 -4.19 0.63 -5.21
C ILE A 13 -5.02 -0.37 -6.04
N LEU A 14 -4.39 -1.10 -6.95
CA LEU A 14 -5.03 -2.15 -7.74
C LEU A 14 -4.83 -3.50 -7.06
N SER A 15 -5.89 -4.29 -6.99
CA SER A 15 -5.86 -5.63 -6.43
C SER A 15 -6.59 -6.63 -7.34
N PRO A 16 -6.11 -7.88 -7.47
CA PRO A 16 -6.97 -8.99 -7.90
C PRO A 16 -8.01 -9.29 -6.80
N PRO A 17 -8.86 -10.32 -6.93
CA PRO A 17 -9.80 -10.76 -5.88
C PRO A 17 -9.18 -11.26 -4.55
N GLY A 18 -8.20 -10.53 -3.99
CA GLY A 18 -7.48 -10.81 -2.75
C GLY A 18 -6.04 -11.31 -2.96
N GLY A 19 -5.28 -11.35 -1.87
CA GLY A 19 -4.01 -12.09 -1.76
C GLY A 19 -2.74 -11.30 -2.10
N ILE A 20 -2.83 -10.00 -2.38
CA ILE A 20 -1.64 -9.16 -2.56
C ILE A 20 -1.29 -8.38 -1.29
N GLU A 21 0.00 -8.23 -1.01
CA GLU A 21 0.50 -7.33 0.03
C GLU A 21 0.25 -5.88 -0.40
N ILE A 22 -0.33 -5.09 0.50
CA ILE A 22 -0.44 -3.65 0.40
C ILE A 22 0.30 -2.99 1.55
N THR A 23 0.80 -1.79 1.28
CA THR A 23 1.45 -0.92 2.25
C THR A 23 0.60 0.31 2.47
N ILE A 24 0.21 0.54 3.72
CA ILE A 24 -0.54 1.72 4.15
C ILE A 24 0.44 2.61 4.93
N THR A 25 0.62 3.85 4.49
CA THR A 25 1.40 4.85 5.24
C THR A 25 0.49 5.88 5.87
N GLY A 26 0.88 6.40 7.02
CA GLY A 26 0.10 7.41 7.72
C GLY A 26 0.78 7.89 9.00
N TYR A 27 0.02 8.62 9.81
CA TYR A 27 0.51 9.20 11.06
C TYR A 27 -0.40 8.84 12.23
N GLN A 28 0.20 8.84 13.44
CA GLN A 28 -0.49 8.60 14.71
C GLN A 28 -1.21 7.25 14.79
N PHE A 29 -0.70 6.21 14.13
CA PHE A 29 -1.20 4.84 14.34
C PHE A 29 -0.72 4.35 15.71
N ALA A 30 -1.64 3.86 16.52
CA ALA A 30 -1.33 3.30 17.82
C ALA A 30 -0.82 1.85 17.70
N MET A 31 -0.23 1.30 18.76
CA MET A 31 -0.02 -0.15 18.82
C MET A 31 -1.35 -0.89 18.70
N ASN A 32 -1.34 -1.99 17.92
CA ASN A 32 -2.50 -2.83 17.64
C ASN A 32 -3.66 -2.06 16.98
N VAL A 33 -3.37 -1.24 15.96
CA VAL A 33 -4.43 -0.71 15.09
C VAL A 33 -5.24 -1.85 14.48
N GLU A 34 -6.51 -1.56 14.19
CA GLU A 34 -7.39 -2.42 13.41
C GLU A 34 -7.49 -1.84 11.98
N VAL A 35 -7.14 -2.60 10.94
CA VAL A 35 -7.39 -2.22 9.55
C VAL A 35 -8.57 -3.01 8.99
N SER A 36 -9.40 -2.32 8.22
CA SER A 36 -10.49 -2.93 7.46
C SER A 36 -10.53 -2.45 6.02
N ILE A 37 -10.87 -3.37 5.12
CA ILE A 37 -11.16 -3.11 3.70
C ILE A 37 -12.63 -3.42 3.48
N GLY A 38 -13.43 -2.38 3.22
CA GLY A 38 -14.88 -2.51 3.18
C GLY A 38 -15.42 -3.16 4.47
N PRO A 39 -16.14 -4.30 4.40
CA PRO A 39 -16.70 -4.96 5.58
C PRO A 39 -15.74 -5.93 6.29
N ILE A 40 -14.51 -6.15 5.77
CA ILE A 40 -13.59 -7.18 6.29
C ILE A 40 -12.48 -6.53 7.11
N THR A 41 -12.33 -6.96 8.36
CA THR A 41 -11.18 -6.67 9.22
C THR A 41 -10.02 -7.60 8.87
N LEU A 42 -8.79 -7.09 8.84
CA LEU A 42 -7.60 -7.82 8.41
C LEU A 42 -6.78 -8.31 9.59
N ASP A 43 -6.01 -9.37 9.35
CA ASP A 43 -4.86 -9.70 10.19
C ASP A 43 -3.65 -8.86 9.71
N GLU A 44 -3.29 -7.81 10.45
CA GLU A 44 -2.19 -6.93 10.09
C GLU A 44 -0.86 -7.25 10.79
N GLN A 45 0.24 -7.01 10.08
CA GLN A 45 1.54 -6.76 10.69
C GLN A 45 1.84 -5.25 10.60
N THR A 46 1.81 -4.57 11.75
CA THR A 46 2.14 -3.13 11.83
C THR A 46 3.60 -2.95 12.17
N SER A 47 4.32 -2.13 11.40
CA SER A 47 5.66 -1.66 11.72
C SER A 47 5.69 -0.14 11.88
N TYR A 48 6.60 0.36 12.71
CA TYR A 48 6.72 1.78 13.04
C TYR A 48 8.07 2.29 12.56
N THR A 49 8.09 3.45 11.90
CA THR A 49 9.31 4.10 11.46
C THR A 49 9.28 5.56 11.93
N LEU A 50 10.19 5.91 12.85
CA LEU A 50 10.32 7.29 13.30
C LEU A 50 10.96 8.12 12.17
N LEU A 51 10.30 9.19 11.73
CA LEU A 51 10.89 10.15 10.80
C LEU A 51 11.61 11.28 11.56
N GLU A 52 12.40 12.05 10.82
CA GLU A 52 12.90 13.35 11.27
C GLU A 52 11.71 14.28 11.64
N ASP A 53 11.93 15.23 12.57
CA ASP A 53 10.91 16.11 13.18
C ASP A 53 9.95 15.47 14.21
N GLU A 54 10.34 14.35 14.83
CA GLU A 54 9.49 13.57 15.78
C GLU A 54 8.14 13.12 15.17
N LYS A 55 7.99 13.22 13.86
CA LYS A 55 6.81 12.76 13.14
C LYS A 55 6.93 11.24 13.01
N ILE A 56 6.08 10.51 13.72
CA ILE A 56 6.05 9.05 13.60
C ILE A 56 5.22 8.70 12.38
N GLU A 57 5.89 8.35 11.28
CA GLU A 57 5.24 7.68 10.15
C GLU A 57 5.04 6.21 10.51
N CYS A 58 3.85 5.72 10.21
CA CYS A 58 3.47 4.37 10.53
C CYS A 58 3.19 3.64 9.24
N THR A 59 3.79 2.45 9.10
CA THR A 59 3.64 1.61 7.93
C THR A 59 2.92 0.34 8.33
N ILE A 60 1.75 0.09 7.75
CA ILE A 60 1.01 -1.15 7.97
C ILE A 60 1.15 -2.00 6.72
N LYS A 61 1.61 -3.23 6.89
CA LYS A 61 1.61 -4.25 5.84
C LYS A 61 0.51 -5.25 6.11
N CYS A 62 -0.36 -5.42 5.13
CA CYS A 62 -1.47 -6.37 5.21
C CYS A 62 -1.75 -6.96 3.83
N HIS A 63 -2.45 -8.08 3.81
CA HIS A 63 -2.88 -8.70 2.57
C HIS A 63 -4.34 -8.35 2.30
N THR A 64 -4.63 -8.01 1.05
CA THR A 64 -6.01 -7.76 0.59
C THR A 64 -6.87 -9.02 0.78
N PRO A 65 -8.06 -8.92 1.38
CA PRO A 65 -8.95 -10.06 1.56
C PRO A 65 -9.62 -10.41 0.24
N ALA A 66 -10.19 -11.61 0.17
CA ALA A 66 -10.99 -12.02 -0.98
C ALA A 66 -12.29 -11.20 -1.05
N LEU A 67 -12.41 -10.35 -2.06
CA LEU A 67 -13.57 -9.51 -2.32
C LEU A 67 -13.92 -9.51 -3.82
N PRO A 68 -15.21 -9.32 -4.18
CA PRO A 68 -15.63 -9.10 -5.56
C PRO A 68 -15.01 -7.85 -6.18
N GLU A 69 -15.09 -7.75 -7.51
CA GLU A 69 -14.70 -6.54 -8.24
C GLU A 69 -15.47 -5.30 -7.74
N GLY A 70 -14.78 -4.16 -7.71
CA GLY A 70 -15.36 -2.93 -7.18
C GLY A 70 -14.33 -2.03 -6.50
N MET A 71 -14.83 -0.93 -5.96
CA MET A 71 -14.02 0.02 -5.19
C MET A 71 -14.31 -0.15 -3.71
N TYR A 72 -13.27 -0.20 -2.89
CA TYR A 72 -13.37 -0.35 -1.45
C TYR A 72 -12.61 0.74 -0.71
N SER A 73 -13.21 1.19 0.40
CA SER A 73 -12.58 2.09 1.35
C SER A 73 -11.67 1.33 2.30
N VAL A 74 -10.62 1.99 2.76
CA VAL A 74 -9.70 1.46 3.77
C VAL A 74 -9.84 2.28 5.04
N THR A 75 -10.09 1.60 6.16
CA THR A 75 -10.22 2.24 7.46
C THR A 75 -9.14 1.74 8.41
N VAL A 76 -8.46 2.67 9.06
CA VAL A 76 -7.50 2.40 10.15
C VAL A 76 -8.10 2.93 11.45
N ALA A 77 -8.30 2.05 12.42
CA ALA A 77 -8.88 2.37 13.71
C ALA A 77 -7.86 2.16 14.84
N ASN A 78 -7.61 3.23 15.61
CA ASN A 78 -6.77 3.11 16.80
C ASN A 78 -7.59 2.54 17.98
N PRO A 79 -7.02 1.64 18.81
CA PRO A 79 -7.69 1.15 20.02
C PRO A 79 -8.09 2.29 20.95
N LYS A 80 -9.37 2.35 21.32
CA LYS A 80 -9.95 3.42 22.16
C LYS A 80 -9.77 4.85 21.57
N GLY A 81 -9.37 4.95 20.30
CA GLY A 81 -9.01 6.17 19.61
C GLY A 81 -10.01 6.58 18.55
N LYS A 82 -9.57 7.44 17.63
CA LYS A 82 -10.33 7.80 16.42
C LYS A 82 -10.02 6.82 15.29
N LYS A 83 -10.77 6.96 14.20
CA LYS A 83 -10.58 6.21 12.95
C LYS A 83 -10.20 7.18 11.84
N ALA A 84 -9.35 6.71 10.92
CA ALA A 84 -9.11 7.33 9.63
C ALA A 84 -9.71 6.44 8.55
N CYS A 85 -10.36 7.05 7.56
CA CYS A 85 -10.93 6.35 6.42
C CYS A 85 -10.44 7.03 5.14
N MET A 86 -9.95 6.24 4.20
CA MET A 86 -9.70 6.67 2.83
C MET A 86 -10.72 6.00 1.93
N GLU A 87 -11.65 6.79 1.40
CA GLU A 87 -12.82 6.29 0.69
C GLU A 87 -12.50 5.85 -0.73
N ASN A 88 -13.07 4.73 -1.18
CA ASN A 88 -13.01 4.24 -2.56
C ASN A 88 -11.59 4.23 -3.16
N VAL A 89 -10.61 3.78 -2.38
CA VAL A 89 -9.18 3.85 -2.75
C VAL A 89 -8.66 2.56 -3.39
N LEU A 90 -9.10 1.40 -2.92
CA LEU A 90 -8.68 0.11 -3.47
C LEU A 90 -9.63 -0.29 -4.61
N VAL A 91 -9.07 -0.65 -5.76
CA VAL A 91 -9.80 -1.06 -6.94
C VAL A 91 -9.54 -2.54 -7.20
N TYR A 92 -10.55 -3.36 -6.99
CA TYR A 92 -10.54 -4.79 -7.26
C TYR A 92 -10.91 -5.04 -8.72
N ILE A 93 -10.01 -5.71 -9.44
CA ILE A 93 -10.19 -6.03 -10.85
C ILE A 93 -10.27 -7.55 -11.07
N PRO A 94 -10.91 -8.01 -12.17
CA PRO A 94 -10.92 -9.42 -12.54
C PRO A 94 -9.52 -10.02 -12.62
N HIS A 95 -9.38 -11.28 -12.22
CA HIS A 95 -8.10 -11.98 -12.23
C HIS A 95 -7.42 -11.97 -13.61
N GLN A 96 -8.20 -12.11 -14.70
CA GLN A 96 -7.67 -12.04 -16.08
C GLN A 96 -7.06 -10.67 -16.42
N LYS A 97 -7.69 -9.59 -15.94
CA LYS A 97 -7.18 -8.23 -16.15
C LYS A 97 -5.90 -8.01 -15.35
N TRP A 98 -5.84 -8.51 -14.13
CA TRP A 98 -4.63 -8.49 -13.31
C TRP A 98 -3.46 -9.18 -13.98
N LEU A 99 -3.65 -10.41 -14.48
CA LEU A 99 -2.61 -11.17 -15.20
C LEU A 99 -2.12 -10.43 -16.45
N SER A 100 -3.02 -9.73 -17.16
CA SER A 100 -2.65 -8.96 -18.34
C SER A 100 -1.74 -7.78 -17.97
N LEU A 101 -2.07 -7.05 -16.90
CA LEU A 101 -1.26 -5.92 -16.43
C LEU A 101 0.13 -6.36 -15.98
N THR A 102 0.21 -7.42 -15.17
CA THR A 102 1.51 -7.91 -14.67
C THR A 102 2.39 -8.44 -15.79
N HIS A 103 1.82 -9.10 -16.81
CA HIS A 103 2.57 -9.56 -17.97
C HIS A 103 3.10 -8.40 -18.82
N THR A 104 2.27 -7.39 -19.11
CA THR A 104 2.68 -6.19 -19.85
C THR A 104 3.78 -5.42 -19.11
N GLU A 105 3.66 -5.24 -17.80
CA GLU A 105 4.70 -4.59 -16.99
C GLU A 105 6.04 -5.34 -17.03
N GLN A 106 6.02 -6.68 -16.98
CA GLN A 106 7.23 -7.49 -17.08
C GLN A 106 7.89 -7.38 -18.45
N GLN A 107 7.10 -7.42 -19.53
CA GLN A 107 7.60 -7.24 -20.89
C GLN A 107 8.19 -5.84 -21.14
N ASN A 108 7.60 -4.80 -20.56
CA ASN A 108 8.12 -3.43 -20.70
C ASN A 108 9.45 -3.25 -19.95
N ARG A 109 9.60 -3.86 -18.76
CA ARG A 109 10.85 -3.81 -18.00
C ARG A 109 12.01 -4.53 -18.68
N THR A 110 11.75 -5.58 -19.45
CA THR A 110 12.80 -6.31 -20.20
C THR A 110 13.15 -5.68 -21.54
N GLN A 111 12.31 -4.76 -22.04
CA GLN A 111 12.52 -4.05 -23.32
C GLN A 111 13.11 -2.65 -23.16
N GLN A 112 13.25 -2.13 -21.94
CA GLN A 112 13.94 -0.86 -21.71
C GLN A 112 15.46 -1.08 -21.91
N PRO A 113 16.10 -0.45 -22.92
CA PRO A 113 17.55 -0.57 -23.08
C PRO A 113 18.20 0.02 -21.83
N ALA A 114 19.16 -0.71 -21.25
CA ALA A 114 20.03 -0.17 -20.21
C ALA A 114 20.66 1.13 -20.74
N GLU A 115 20.28 2.28 -20.19
CA GLU A 115 20.91 3.55 -20.55
C GLU A 115 22.42 3.42 -20.29
N ALA A 116 23.20 3.80 -21.31
CA ALA A 116 24.61 3.55 -21.46
C ALA A 116 25.45 3.96 -20.25
N GLN A 117 25.99 2.98 -19.54
CA GLN A 117 27.25 3.13 -18.80
C GLN A 117 28.40 2.89 -19.78
N ASP A 118 28.78 3.89 -20.57
CA ASP A 118 30.19 4.13 -20.91
C ASP A 118 30.32 5.39 -21.77
N ASN A 119 30.93 6.43 -21.21
CA ASN A 119 31.78 7.36 -21.94
C ASN A 119 32.48 8.26 -20.92
N PHE A 120 33.51 7.70 -20.29
CA PHE A 120 34.63 8.49 -19.77
C PHE A 120 35.91 7.91 -20.37
N GLU A 121 36.19 8.28 -21.63
CA GLU A 121 37.56 8.17 -22.15
C GLU A 121 38.47 9.02 -21.25
N LEU A 122 39.45 8.37 -20.61
CA LEU A 122 40.55 9.03 -19.94
C LEU A 122 41.58 9.42 -21.01
N PRO A 123 41.95 10.70 -21.17
CA PRO A 123 43.07 11.06 -22.03
C PRO A 123 44.41 10.63 -21.40
N ALA A 124 45.31 10.19 -22.28
CA ALA A 124 46.66 9.69 -21.99
C ALA A 124 47.65 10.77 -21.52
#